data_AF-A0A920JF10-F1
#
_entry.id   AF-A0A920JF10-F1
#
_cell.length_a   1.000
_cell.length_b   1.000
_cell.length_c   1.000
_cell.angle_alpha   90.00
_cell.angle_beta   90.00
_cell.angle_gamma   90.00
#
_symmetry.space_group_name_H-M   'P 1'
#
loop_
_entity.id
_entity.type
_entity.pdbx_description
1 polymer ?
#
loop_
_entity_poly.entity_id
_entity_poly.type
_entity_poly.pdbx_seq_one_letter_code
_entity_poly.pdbx_strand_id
1 'polypeptide(L)'
;MINTTPVGMSHLSSESLDLDTNQFTNLELFLNIGYGYKNSFFEKFISEFESYDGIGMLICQAVLSFNIWTNLNLQVLDIYDELYKLLESQND
;
A
#
# COMPACT_ATOMS: atom_id res chain seq x y z
N MET A 1 -0.71 11.25 6.62
CA MET A 1 -1.69 10.35 7.28
C MET A 1 -1.37 8.92 6.88
N ILE A 2 -1.55 7.94 7.77
CA ILE A 2 -1.35 6.52 7.45
C ILE A 2 -2.62 5.75 7.77
N ASN A 3 -3.25 5.10 6.78
CA ASN A 3 -4.36 4.19 7.01
C ASN A 3 -3.82 2.80 7.37
N THR A 4 -3.99 2.41 8.64
CA THR A 4 -3.64 1.07 9.15
C THR A 4 -4.88 0.20 9.41
N THR A 5 -6.06 0.66 8.98
CA THR A 5 -7.31 -0.08 9.12
C THR A 5 -7.48 -1.05 7.94
N PRO A 6 -8.37 -2.05 8.05
CA PRO A 6 -8.68 -2.93 6.92
C PRO A 6 -9.61 -2.29 5.89
N VAL A 7 -10.08 -1.04 6.11
CA VAL A 7 -10.97 -0.33 5.17
C VAL A 7 -10.25 -0.13 3.83
N GLY A 8 -10.95 -0.46 2.74
CA GLY A 8 -10.39 -0.41 1.40
C GLY A 8 -9.65 -1.67 0.95
N MET A 9 -9.55 -2.71 1.80
CA MET A 9 -9.15 -4.05 1.36
C MET A 9 -10.33 -4.77 0.68
N SER A 10 -10.08 -5.85 -0.08
CA SER A 10 -11.07 -6.52 -0.95
C SER A 10 -12.47 -6.72 -0.34
N HIS A 11 -12.55 -7.20 0.90
CA HIS A 11 -13.79 -7.49 1.63
C HIS A 11 -14.46 -6.25 2.26
N LEU A 12 -13.78 -5.10 2.26
CA LEU A 12 -14.25 -3.80 2.78
C LEU A 12 -13.98 -2.68 1.76
N SER A 13 -14.00 -3.01 0.46
CA SER A 13 -13.65 -2.11 -0.64
C SER A 13 -14.65 -0.95 -0.82
N SER A 14 -15.90 -1.17 -0.38
CA SER A 14 -16.98 -0.18 -0.35
C SER A 14 -17.14 0.53 1.00
N GLU A 15 -16.43 0.07 2.03
CA GLU A 15 -16.48 0.72 3.34
C GLU A 15 -15.67 2.01 3.32
N SER A 16 -16.04 2.95 4.18
CA SER A 16 -15.33 4.21 4.36
C SER A 16 -15.12 4.49 5.83
N LEU A 17 -14.07 5.24 6.16
CA LEU A 17 -13.93 5.82 7.48
C LEU A 17 -14.65 7.17 7.51
N ASP A 18 -15.40 7.42 8.57
CA ASP A 18 -16.00 8.72 8.86
C ASP A 18 -14.90 9.71 9.26
N LEU A 19 -14.21 10.22 8.24
CA LEU A 19 -13.09 11.15 8.35
C LEU A 19 -13.45 12.41 7.57
N ASP A 20 -13.46 13.54 8.27
CA ASP A 20 -13.55 14.85 7.63
C ASP A 20 -12.16 15.23 7.08
N THR A 21 -11.91 14.90 5.82
CA THR A 21 -10.60 15.11 5.18
C THR A 21 -10.21 16.58 5.11
N ASN A 22 -11.18 17.49 5.18
CA ASN A 22 -10.96 18.94 5.20
C ASN A 22 -10.21 19.42 6.47
N GLN A 23 -10.20 18.61 7.53
CA GLN A 23 -9.46 18.93 8.76
C GLN A 23 -7.95 18.72 8.59
N PHE A 24 -7.52 18.00 7.57
CA PHE A 24 -6.11 17.73 7.30
C PHE A 24 -5.47 18.82 6.44
N THR A 25 -5.50 20.08 6.92
CA THR A 25 -5.09 21.27 6.15
C THR A 25 -3.61 21.32 5.76
N ASN A 26 -2.78 20.48 6.37
CA ASN A 26 -1.33 20.38 6.13
C ASN A 26 -0.90 18.95 5.75
N LEU A 27 -1.83 18.15 5.23
CA LEU A 27 -1.51 16.81 4.77
C LEU A 27 -0.80 16.88 3.42
N GLU A 28 0.43 16.42 3.40
CA GLU A 28 1.24 16.34 2.17
C GLU A 28 1.29 14.91 1.62
N LEU A 29 1.33 13.92 2.52
CA LEU A 29 1.53 12.51 2.18
C LEU A 29 0.47 11.62 2.85
N PHE A 30 -0.16 10.77 2.04
CA PHE A 30 -1.04 9.70 2.49
C PHE A 30 -0.47 8.32 2.17
N LEU A 31 -0.39 7.46 3.19
CA LEU A 31 0.05 6.08 3.02
C LEU A 31 -1.09 5.14 3.40
N ASN A 32 -1.45 4.24 2.51
CA ASN A 32 -2.44 3.22 2.80
C ASN A 32 -1.73 1.87 2.94
N ILE A 33 -1.84 1.19 4.09
CA ILE A 33 -1.25 -0.15 4.26
C ILE A 33 -1.99 -1.18 3.40
N GLY A 34 -3.27 -0.95 3.10
CA GLY A 34 -4.02 -1.79 2.18
C GLY A 34 -3.49 -1.70 0.74
N TYR A 35 -3.59 -2.81 0.01
CA TYR A 35 -3.22 -2.94 -1.40
C TYR A 35 -4.34 -3.67 -2.17
N GLY A 36 -4.57 -3.30 -3.43
CA GLY A 36 -5.50 -3.99 -4.32
C GLY A 36 -6.31 -3.10 -5.27
N TYR A 37 -6.77 -3.68 -6.37
CA TYR A 37 -7.57 -3.04 -7.42
C TYR A 37 -8.99 -2.74 -6.89
N LYS A 38 -9.42 -1.47 -6.90
CA LYS A 38 -10.73 -0.95 -6.45
C LYS A 38 -10.86 -0.67 -4.95
N ASN A 39 -10.14 0.34 -4.49
CA ASN A 39 -10.29 0.89 -3.15
C ASN A 39 -10.88 2.30 -3.23
N SER A 40 -12.21 2.40 -3.11
CA SER A 40 -12.94 3.68 -3.19
C SER A 40 -12.56 4.67 -2.08
N PHE A 41 -12.04 4.18 -0.96
CA PHE A 41 -11.50 5.00 0.11
C PHE A 41 -10.16 5.62 -0.29
N PHE A 42 -9.25 4.81 -0.86
CA PHE A 42 -7.94 5.28 -1.33
C PHE A 42 -8.04 6.25 -2.50
N GLU A 43 -8.96 6.01 -3.45
CA GLU A 43 -9.19 6.87 -4.62
C GLU A 43 -9.45 8.33 -4.25
N LYS A 44 -10.17 8.60 -3.15
CA LYS A 44 -10.44 9.96 -2.66
C LYS A 44 -9.17 10.73 -2.29
N PHE A 45 -8.16 10.04 -1.77
CA PHE A 45 -6.92 10.67 -1.32
C PHE A 45 -5.92 10.84 -2.46
N ILE A 46 -5.90 9.92 -3.44
CA ILE A 46 -5.00 10.01 -4.61
C ILE A 46 -5.25 11.30 -5.41
N SER A 47 -6.49 11.79 -5.46
CA SER A 47 -6.81 13.03 -6.17
C SER A 47 -6.35 14.30 -5.46
N GLU A 48 -6.08 14.24 -4.16
CA GLU A 48 -5.87 15.42 -3.30
C GLU A 48 -4.44 15.49 -2.74
N PHE A 49 -3.77 14.34 -2.56
CA PHE A 49 -2.49 14.23 -1.86
C PHE A 49 -1.55 13.25 -2.58
N GLU A 50 -0.23 13.44 -2.37
CA GLU A 50 0.74 12.42 -2.74
C GLU A 50 0.43 11.15 -1.95
N SER A 51 0.09 10.06 -2.67
CA SER A 51 -0.53 8.88 -2.07
C SER A 51 0.15 7.60 -2.56
N TYR A 52 0.48 6.71 -1.62
CA TYR A 52 1.05 5.39 -1.91
C TYR A 52 0.25 4.30 -1.21
N ASP A 53 0.11 3.15 -1.87
CA ASP A 53 -0.54 1.97 -1.31
C ASP A 53 0.47 1.04 -0.59
N GLY A 54 -0.03 -0.12 -0.17
CA GLY A 54 0.72 -1.08 0.62
C GLY A 54 1.71 -1.93 -0.16
N ILE A 55 1.82 -1.83 -1.50
CA ILE A 55 2.59 -2.80 -2.29
C ILE A 55 4.08 -2.78 -1.94
N GLY A 56 4.62 -1.59 -1.67
CA GLY A 56 6.02 -1.45 -1.27
C GLY A 56 6.29 -2.14 0.07
N MET A 57 5.39 -1.95 1.04
CA MET A 57 5.46 -2.63 2.33
C MET A 57 5.33 -4.15 2.18
N LEU A 58 4.42 -4.61 1.31
CA LEU A 58 4.19 -6.03 1.02
C LEU A 58 5.43 -6.71 0.44
N ILE A 59 6.14 -6.05 -0.48
CA ILE A 59 7.40 -6.56 -1.04
C ILE A 59 8.48 -6.58 0.04
N CYS A 60 8.69 -5.47 0.75
CA CYS A 60 9.69 -5.36 1.82
C CYS A 60 9.55 -6.48 2.86
N GLN A 61 8.34 -6.69 3.38
CA GLN A 61 8.12 -7.71 4.42
C GLN A 61 8.32 -9.13 3.89
N ALA A 62 8.03 -9.39 2.61
CA ALA A 62 8.21 -10.70 2.00
C ALA A 62 9.70 -11.05 1.87
N VAL A 63 10.51 -10.10 1.41
CA VAL A 63 11.98 -10.28 1.31
C VAL A 63 12.60 -10.46 2.68
N LEU A 64 12.19 -9.66 3.68
CA LEU A 64 12.66 -9.81 5.06
C LEU A 64 12.31 -11.19 5.64
N SER A 65 11.07 -11.64 5.44
CA SER A 65 10.63 -12.97 5.88
C SER A 65 11.37 -14.09 5.16
N PHE A 66 11.59 -13.95 3.85
CA PHE A 66 12.37 -14.89 3.07
C PHE A 66 13.82 -15.00 3.57
N ASN A 67 14.46 -13.88 3.87
CA ASN A 67 15.81 -13.86 4.44
C ASN A 67 15.86 -14.61 5.79
N ILE A 68 14.85 -14.43 6.65
CA ILE A 68 14.73 -15.17 7.92
C ILE A 68 14.64 -16.67 7.68
N TRP A 69 13.80 -17.11 6.74
CA TRP A 69 13.58 -18.54 6.47
C TRP A 69 14.73 -19.23 5.75
N THR A 70 15.46 -18.52 4.92
CA THR A 70 16.53 -19.09 4.08
C THR A 70 17.93 -18.81 4.61
N ASN A 71 18.06 -17.95 5.63
CA ASN A 71 19.33 -17.42 6.12
C ASN A 71 20.17 -16.75 5.01
N LEU A 72 19.49 -16.20 4.00
CA LEU A 72 20.06 -15.35 2.96
C LEU A 72 20.00 -13.89 3.39
N ASN A 73 20.69 -13.02 2.66
CA ASN A 73 20.70 -11.58 2.89
C ASN A 73 20.41 -10.81 1.59
N LEU A 74 19.28 -11.12 0.96
CA LEU A 74 18.81 -10.38 -0.20
C LEU A 74 18.51 -8.94 0.21
N GLN A 75 19.02 -7.97 -0.55
CA GLN A 75 18.63 -6.58 -0.35
C GLN A 75 17.32 -6.33 -1.09
N VAL A 76 16.36 -5.68 -0.42
CA VAL A 76 15.05 -5.37 -1.01
C VAL A 76 15.23 -4.59 -2.31
N LEU A 77 16.11 -3.59 -2.31
CA LEU A 77 16.35 -2.70 -3.45
C LEU A 77 16.89 -3.45 -4.68
N ASP A 78 17.56 -4.59 -4.50
CA ASP A 78 18.14 -5.34 -5.61
C ASP A 78 17.06 -6.07 -6.44
N ILE A 79 15.90 -6.35 -5.83
CA ILE A 79 14.83 -7.16 -6.44
C ILE A 79 13.47 -6.47 -6.46
N TYR A 80 13.38 -5.26 -5.89
CA TYR A 80 12.13 -4.50 -5.76
C TYR A 80 11.45 -4.28 -7.11
N ASP A 81 12.16 -3.73 -8.09
CA ASP A 81 11.60 -3.38 -9.39
C ASP A 81 11.08 -4.60 -10.17
N GLU A 82 11.75 -5.74 -10.02
CA GLU A 82 11.34 -6.99 -10.66
C GLU A 82 10.08 -7.54 -10.02
N LEU A 83 10.04 -7.60 -8.68
CA LEU A 83 8.86 -8.04 -7.93
C LEU A 83 7.66 -7.12 -8.14
N TYR A 84 7.89 -5.81 -8.15
CA TYR A 84 6.86 -4.81 -8.40
C TYR A 84 6.23 -5.01 -9.78
N LYS A 85 7.03 -5.11 -10.84
CA LYS A 85 6.55 -5.37 -12.21
C LYS A 85 5.77 -6.68 -12.33
N LEU A 86 6.25 -7.74 -11.69
CA LEU A 86 5.56 -9.03 -11.68
C LEU A 86 4.16 -8.92 -11.04
N LEU A 87 4.05 -8.21 -9.91
CA LEU A 87 2.79 -8.04 -9.20
C LEU A 87 1.80 -7.14 -9.95
N GLU A 88 2.28 -6.05 -10.56
CA GLU A 88 1.44 -5.19 -11.42
C GLU A 88 0.92 -5.97 -12.64
N SER A 89 1.78 -6.77 -13.29
CA SER A 89 1.38 -7.55 -14.47
C SER A 89 0.34 -8.66 -14.22
N GLN A 90 0.12 -9.04 -12.96
CA GLN A 90 -0.91 -10.01 -12.57
C GLN A 90 -2.25 -9.36 -12.20
N ASN A 91 -2.30 -8.03 -12.11
CA ASN A 91 -3.49 -7.27 -11.77
C ASN A 91 -4.21 -6.66 -12.99
N ASP A 92 -3.67 -6.83 -14.20
CA ASP A 92 -4.33 -6.55 -15.50
C ASP A 92 -5.10 -7.79 -16.02
#